data_AF-W9YDD1-F1
#
_entry.id   AF-W9YDD1-F1
#
_cell.length_a   1.000
_cell.length_b   1.000
_cell.length_c   1.000
_cell.angle_alpha   90.00
_cell.angle_beta   90.00
_cell.angle_gamma   90.00
#
_symmetry.space_group_name_H-M   'P 1'
#
loop_
_entity.id
_entity.type
_entity.pdbx_description
1 polymer ?
#
loop_
_entity_poly.entity_id
_entity_poly.type
_entity_poly.pdbx_seq_one_letter_code
_entity_poly.pdbx_strand_id
1 'polypeptide(L)'
;MSSNNLYISETPAEVANAKGLHLITQNTPNGQATQILLEELADVYGTEWTTTLINISTNEQKKEWFLRLNPNGRIPVLVDNTQSPPFPVIETSAQLFYLLKFADKNDTFGFKDDLERNQALQWTFFWHGGGAPYQGQVNHFTRAAPEKIPYAINRYKNETLRVYGVLEIHLSGKYTGEPRDYLAGNGKGKYSVADIKTWPWVKGWERSGFTAEDVKPFPHLLKWIDRIAERPAVQRGIGDKYVQK
;
A
#
# COMPACT_ATOMS: atom_id res chain seq x y z
N MET A 1 10.25 -6.58 -36.00
CA MET A 1 10.27 -6.38 -34.53
C MET A 1 9.20 -5.34 -34.24
N SER A 2 7.98 -5.74 -33.88
CA SER A 2 6.87 -4.78 -33.82
C SER A 2 7.10 -3.77 -32.71
N SER A 3 6.97 -2.49 -33.05
CA SER A 3 6.92 -1.37 -32.11
C SER A 3 5.97 -1.71 -30.97
N ASN A 4 6.54 -2.06 -29.82
CA ASN A 4 5.79 -2.44 -28.63
C ASN A 4 5.24 -1.14 -28.03
N ASN A 5 4.18 -0.61 -28.63
CA ASN A 5 3.59 0.65 -28.21
C ASN A 5 2.85 0.41 -26.89
N LEU A 6 3.57 0.68 -25.80
CA LEU A 6 3.05 0.66 -24.44
C LEU A 6 1.82 1.58 -24.32
N TYR A 7 1.85 2.71 -25.03
CA TYR A 7 0.76 3.65 -25.15
C TYR A 7 0.08 3.53 -26.52
N ILE A 8 -1.24 3.61 -26.52
CA ILE A 8 -2.12 3.54 -27.71
C ILE A 8 -2.94 4.83 -27.82
N SER A 9 -3.72 4.97 -28.90
CA SER A 9 -4.59 6.15 -29.13
C SER A 9 -5.57 6.40 -27.99
N GLU A 10 -6.00 5.36 -27.30
CA GLU A 10 -6.94 5.38 -26.19
C GLU A 10 -6.26 5.66 -24.84
N THR A 11 -4.93 5.67 -24.78
CA THR A 11 -4.21 6.03 -23.56
C THR A 11 -4.49 7.50 -23.24
N PRO A 12 -4.94 7.84 -22.02
CA PRO A 12 -5.14 9.23 -21.61
C PRO A 12 -3.89 10.07 -21.85
N ALA A 13 -4.07 11.29 -22.37
CA ALA A 13 -2.96 12.17 -22.73
C ALA A 13 -2.05 12.49 -21.53
N GLU A 14 -2.62 12.63 -20.33
CA GLU A 14 -1.89 12.82 -19.08
C GLU A 14 -0.99 11.63 -18.70
N VAL A 15 -1.35 10.40 -19.09
CA VAL A 15 -0.52 9.20 -18.90
C VAL A 15 0.54 9.12 -19.99
N ALA A 16 0.14 9.24 -21.26
CA ALA A 16 1.05 9.08 -22.41
C ALA A 16 2.14 10.16 -22.47
N ASN A 17 1.83 11.38 -22.04
CA ASN A 17 2.75 12.52 -22.08
C ASN A 17 3.51 12.74 -20.76
N ALA A 18 3.22 11.96 -19.72
CA ALA A 18 3.88 12.09 -18.43
C ALA A 18 5.41 11.97 -18.55
N LYS A 19 6.12 12.69 -17.69
CA LYS A 19 7.58 12.67 -17.57
C LYS A 19 7.96 12.26 -16.15
N GLY A 20 9.14 11.66 -16.01
CA GLY A 20 9.58 11.12 -14.72
C GLY A 20 8.66 10.02 -14.21
N LEU A 21 8.48 9.98 -12.88
CA LEU A 21 7.55 9.07 -12.23
C LEU A 21 6.10 9.55 -12.42
N HIS A 22 5.23 8.62 -12.79
CA HIS A 22 3.79 8.88 -12.95
C HIS A 22 2.97 7.80 -12.26
N LEU A 23 2.08 8.19 -11.34
CA LEU A 23 1.23 7.27 -10.58
C LEU A 23 -0.19 7.25 -11.13
N ILE A 24 -0.63 6.10 -11.61
CA ILE A 24 -2.03 5.86 -12.02
C ILE A 24 -2.73 5.12 -10.87
N THR A 25 -3.72 5.75 -10.24
CA THR A 25 -4.25 5.23 -8.97
C THR A 25 -5.67 5.68 -8.65
N GLN A 26 -6.18 5.17 -7.53
CA GLN A 26 -7.33 5.69 -6.80
C GLN A 26 -7.01 5.57 -5.31
N ASN A 27 -7.53 6.48 -4.46
CA ASN A 27 -7.29 6.53 -3.01
C ASN A 27 -7.91 5.36 -2.21
N THR A 28 -7.46 4.15 -2.53
CA THR A 28 -7.74 2.89 -1.84
C THR A 28 -6.53 2.49 -0.98
N PRO A 29 -6.64 1.54 -0.04
CA PRO A 29 -5.50 1.13 0.76
C PRO A 29 -4.25 0.71 -0.04
N ASN A 30 -4.42 0.05 -1.19
CA ASN A 30 -3.29 -0.29 -2.07
C ASN A 30 -2.69 0.93 -2.78
N GLY A 31 -3.52 1.91 -3.17
CA GLY A 31 -3.05 3.16 -3.75
C GLY A 31 -2.32 4.03 -2.71
N GLN A 32 -2.89 4.12 -1.51
CA GLN A 32 -2.36 4.89 -0.38
C GLN A 32 -0.94 4.50 -0.01
N ALA A 33 -0.58 3.21 -0.03
CA ALA A 33 0.80 2.80 0.28
C ALA A 33 1.83 3.45 -0.68
N THR A 34 1.58 3.42 -1.99
CA THR A 34 2.48 4.08 -2.96
C THR A 34 2.43 5.60 -2.84
N GLN A 35 1.24 6.18 -2.63
CA GLN A 35 1.04 7.62 -2.43
C GLN A 35 1.85 8.13 -1.24
N ILE A 36 1.75 7.45 -0.09
CA ILE A 36 2.46 7.78 1.14
C ILE A 36 3.98 7.72 0.90
N LEU A 37 4.50 6.66 0.29
CA LEU A 37 5.95 6.58 0.06
C LEU A 37 6.44 7.69 -0.86
N LEU A 38 5.69 8.07 -1.90
CA LEU A 38 6.06 9.18 -2.76
C LEU A 38 6.08 10.52 -1.99
N GLU A 39 5.07 10.78 -1.14
CA GLU A 39 5.04 11.97 -0.28
C GLU A 39 6.22 12.01 0.71
N GLU A 40 6.57 10.87 1.30
CA GLU A 40 7.71 10.72 2.20
C GLU A 40 9.05 10.96 1.46
N LEU A 41 9.18 10.45 0.23
CA LEU A 41 10.34 10.68 -0.63
C LEU A 41 10.41 12.11 -1.15
N ALA A 42 9.28 12.80 -1.30
CA ALA A 42 9.20 14.22 -1.61
C ALA A 42 9.85 15.04 -0.49
N ASP A 43 9.43 14.78 0.75
CA ASP A 43 9.91 15.51 1.94
C ASP A 43 11.42 15.34 2.16
N VAL A 44 11.94 14.13 1.93
CA VAL A 44 13.35 13.82 2.22
C VAL A 44 14.28 14.14 1.04
N TYR A 45 13.85 13.90 -0.19
CA TYR A 45 14.73 13.92 -1.36
C TYR A 45 14.31 14.88 -2.47
N GLY A 46 13.18 15.58 -2.32
CA GLY A 46 12.59 16.38 -3.39
C GLY A 46 12.13 15.52 -4.56
N THR A 47 11.72 14.27 -4.30
CA THR A 47 11.21 13.38 -5.36
C THR A 47 9.95 13.97 -5.98
N GLU A 48 9.95 14.13 -7.30
CA GLU A 48 8.81 14.64 -8.06
C GLU A 48 8.08 13.51 -8.80
N TRP A 49 6.76 13.62 -8.90
CA TRP A 49 5.94 12.72 -9.69
C TRP A 49 4.64 13.42 -10.12
N THR A 50 4.01 12.87 -11.15
CA THR A 50 2.65 13.24 -11.56
C THR A 50 1.66 12.13 -11.22
N THR A 51 0.36 12.42 -11.20
CA THR A 51 -0.67 11.44 -10.84
C THR A 51 -1.86 11.54 -11.78
N THR A 52 -2.36 10.39 -12.24
CA THR A 52 -3.66 10.22 -12.89
C THR A 52 -4.58 9.46 -11.96
N LEU A 53 -5.72 10.06 -11.64
CA LEU A 53 -6.77 9.42 -10.85
C LEU A 53 -7.78 8.76 -11.79
N ILE A 54 -8.00 7.45 -11.59
CA ILE A 54 -9.00 6.70 -12.35
C ILE A 54 -10.13 6.23 -11.44
N ASN A 55 -11.30 5.97 -12.03
CA ASN A 55 -12.43 5.40 -11.30
C ASN A 55 -12.51 3.89 -11.51
N ILE A 56 -12.13 3.13 -10.48
CA ILE A 56 -12.12 1.66 -10.59
C ILE A 56 -13.52 1.04 -10.64
N SER A 57 -14.55 1.80 -10.25
CA SER A 57 -15.96 1.36 -10.29
C SER A 57 -16.53 1.39 -11.71
N THR A 58 -15.92 2.16 -12.62
CA THR A 58 -16.31 2.19 -14.05
C THR A 58 -15.51 1.22 -14.91
N ASN A 59 -14.70 0.35 -14.28
CA ASN A 59 -13.81 -0.60 -14.95
C ASN A 59 -12.78 0.06 -15.88
N GLU A 60 -12.37 1.30 -15.60
CA GLU A 60 -11.31 1.98 -16.36
C GLU A 60 -9.99 1.18 -16.39
N GLN A 61 -9.62 0.59 -15.26
CA GLN A 61 -8.49 -0.32 -15.10
C GLN A 61 -8.59 -1.62 -15.93
N LYS A 62 -9.72 -1.84 -16.61
CA LYS A 62 -9.96 -2.99 -17.50
C LYS A 62 -9.93 -2.60 -18.98
N LYS A 63 -9.82 -1.31 -19.31
CA LYS A 63 -9.64 -0.84 -20.69
C LYS A 63 -8.27 -1.27 -21.22
N GLU A 64 -8.17 -1.48 -22.53
CA GLU A 64 -6.95 -1.98 -23.19
C GLU A 64 -5.71 -1.15 -22.86
N TRP A 65 -5.83 0.19 -22.86
CA TRP A 65 -4.72 1.09 -22.55
C TRP A 65 -4.12 0.82 -21.16
N PHE A 66 -4.96 0.52 -20.17
CA PHE A 66 -4.50 0.22 -18.81
C PHE A 66 -3.92 -1.19 -18.74
N LEU A 67 -4.56 -2.16 -19.40
CA LEU A 67 -4.09 -3.56 -19.42
C LEU A 67 -2.72 -3.72 -20.07
N ARG A 68 -2.36 -2.83 -21.02
CA ARG A 68 -1.00 -2.75 -21.59
C ARG A 68 0.06 -2.33 -20.57
N LEU A 69 -0.33 -1.56 -19.55
CA LEU A 69 0.55 -1.19 -18.42
C LEU A 69 0.52 -2.25 -17.31
N ASN A 70 -0.66 -2.79 -17.02
CA ASN A 70 -0.86 -3.80 -16.01
C ASN A 70 -1.90 -4.85 -16.45
N PRO A 71 -1.48 -6.05 -16.87
CA PRO A 71 -2.40 -7.09 -17.34
C PRO A 71 -3.33 -7.62 -16.24
N ASN A 72 -3.02 -7.43 -14.94
CA ASN A 72 -3.93 -7.74 -13.84
C ASN A 72 -5.14 -6.79 -13.80
N GLY A 73 -5.01 -5.60 -14.40
CA GLY A 73 -6.05 -4.58 -14.43
C GLY A 73 -6.42 -4.13 -13.01
N ARG A 74 -5.41 -3.79 -12.20
CA ARG A 74 -5.56 -3.31 -10.82
C ARG A 74 -4.68 -2.08 -10.61
N ILE A 75 -5.16 -1.15 -9.78
CA ILE A 75 -4.35 -0.03 -9.28
C ILE A 75 -3.59 -0.44 -8.00
N PRO A 76 -2.55 0.33 -7.62
CA PRO A 76 -1.87 1.37 -8.40
C PRO A 76 -1.00 0.80 -9.53
N VAL A 77 -0.61 1.65 -10.48
CA VAL A 77 0.50 1.44 -11.41
C VAL A 77 1.41 2.65 -11.34
N LEU A 78 2.69 2.44 -11.04
CA LEU A 78 3.72 3.47 -11.14
C LEU A 78 4.42 3.30 -12.48
N VAL A 79 4.51 4.33 -13.29
CA VAL A 79 5.26 4.30 -14.54
C VAL A 79 6.50 5.17 -14.40
N ASP A 80 7.67 4.59 -14.64
CA ASP A 80 8.92 5.32 -14.74
C ASP A 80 9.21 5.67 -16.20
N ASN A 81 8.90 6.91 -16.58
CA ASN A 81 9.13 7.45 -17.92
C ASN A 81 10.58 7.94 -18.14
N THR A 82 11.48 7.75 -17.17
CA THR A 82 12.92 8.00 -17.36
C THR A 82 13.63 6.82 -18.03
N GLN A 83 12.99 5.65 -18.05
CA GLN A 83 13.50 4.45 -18.72
C GLN A 83 13.17 4.46 -20.23
N SER A 84 13.93 3.72 -21.02
CA SER A 84 13.72 3.56 -22.47
C SER A 84 13.67 2.07 -22.85
N PRO A 85 12.48 1.51 -23.15
CA PRO A 85 11.15 2.15 -23.10
C PRO A 85 10.70 2.45 -21.66
N PRO A 86 9.65 3.28 -21.45
CA PRO A 86 9.07 3.51 -20.13
C PRO A 86 8.75 2.20 -19.41
N PHE A 87 8.96 2.18 -18.10
CA PHE A 87 8.84 0.96 -17.29
C PHE A 87 7.64 1.03 -16.33
N PRO A 88 6.55 0.27 -16.60
CA PRO A 88 5.45 0.12 -15.65
C PRO A 88 5.84 -0.82 -14.50
N VAL A 89 5.68 -0.34 -13.28
CA VAL A 89 5.82 -1.09 -12.04
C VAL A 89 4.42 -1.38 -11.50
N ILE A 90 3.99 -2.63 -11.66
CA ILE A 90 2.73 -3.15 -11.12
C ILE A 90 2.95 -3.72 -9.71
N GLU A 91 1.86 -4.07 -9.02
CA GLU A 91 1.87 -4.56 -7.63
C GLU A 91 2.44 -3.57 -6.62
N THR A 92 1.62 -3.13 -5.66
CA THR A 92 2.01 -2.11 -4.68
C THR A 92 3.31 -2.44 -3.97
N SER A 93 3.54 -3.70 -3.54
CA SER A 93 4.78 -4.05 -2.85
C SER A 93 6.02 -3.90 -3.74
N ALA A 94 5.92 -4.28 -5.01
CA ALA A 94 7.01 -4.10 -5.96
C ALA A 94 7.27 -2.62 -6.27
N GLN A 95 6.22 -1.78 -6.32
CA GLN A 95 6.37 -0.32 -6.43
C GLN A 95 7.12 0.26 -5.23
N LEU A 96 6.81 -0.17 -4.00
CA LEU A 96 7.53 0.29 -2.81
C LEU A 96 9.02 -0.07 -2.90
N PHE A 97 9.36 -1.31 -3.29
CA PHE A 97 10.75 -1.73 -3.43
C PHE A 97 11.48 -1.05 -4.61
N TYR A 98 10.77 -0.78 -5.70
CA TYR A 98 11.30 0.01 -6.82
C TYR A 98 11.68 1.41 -6.33
N LEU A 99 10.77 2.08 -5.63
CA LEU A 99 11.01 3.40 -5.07
C LEU A 99 12.14 3.40 -4.02
N LEU A 100 12.26 2.36 -3.20
CA LEU A 100 13.42 2.23 -2.32
C LEU A 100 14.72 2.16 -3.11
N LYS A 101 14.76 1.35 -4.18
CA LYS A 101 15.98 1.17 -4.96
C LYS A 101 16.39 2.43 -5.71
N PHE A 102 15.44 3.17 -6.27
CA PHE A 102 15.72 4.25 -7.22
C PHE A 102 15.53 5.67 -6.66
N ALA A 103 14.82 5.83 -5.54
CA ALA A 103 14.54 7.14 -4.94
C ALA A 103 14.99 7.27 -3.47
N ASP A 104 15.02 6.19 -2.68
CA ASP A 104 15.45 6.23 -1.27
C ASP A 104 16.99 6.12 -1.11
N LYS A 105 17.69 7.19 -1.53
CA LYS A 105 19.17 7.19 -1.68
C LYS A 105 19.95 6.75 -0.44
N ASN A 106 19.40 6.95 0.75
CA ASN A 106 20.08 6.67 2.02
C ASN A 106 19.43 5.58 2.88
N ASP A 107 18.51 4.79 2.32
CA ASP A 107 17.72 3.78 3.05
C ASP A 107 16.96 4.40 4.25
N THR A 108 16.38 5.60 4.06
CA THR A 108 15.57 6.27 5.08
C THR A 108 14.32 5.44 5.40
N PHE A 109 13.66 4.90 4.38
CA PHE A 109 12.48 4.02 4.46
C PHE A 109 12.82 2.55 4.18
N GLY A 110 14.04 2.27 3.71
CA GLY A 110 14.66 0.95 3.59
C GLY A 110 15.57 0.61 4.77
N PHE A 111 16.53 -0.29 4.57
CA PHE A 111 17.56 -0.63 5.56
C PHE A 111 18.88 -0.94 4.86
N LYS A 112 19.99 -0.44 5.42
CA LYS A 112 21.36 -0.76 4.98
C LYS A 112 21.80 -2.15 5.43
N ASP A 113 21.46 -2.52 6.66
CA ASP A 113 21.71 -3.85 7.19
C ASP A 113 20.82 -4.89 6.48
N ASP A 114 21.44 -5.99 6.04
CA ASP A 114 20.75 -7.00 5.22
C ASP A 114 19.72 -7.80 6.02
N LEU A 115 19.93 -8.00 7.32
CA LEU A 115 18.98 -8.72 8.17
C LEU A 115 17.77 -7.85 8.51
N GLU A 116 17.97 -6.57 8.81
CA GLU A 116 16.86 -5.62 9.00
C GLU A 116 16.08 -5.42 7.69
N ARG A 117 16.77 -5.37 6.54
CA ARG A 117 16.13 -5.34 5.22
C ARG A 117 15.29 -6.60 4.98
N ASN A 118 15.82 -7.77 5.34
CA ASN A 118 15.07 -9.02 5.23
C ASN A 118 13.85 -9.03 6.17
N GLN A 119 13.96 -8.48 7.37
CA GLN A 119 12.82 -8.33 8.28
C GLN A 119 11.74 -7.43 7.68
N ALA A 120 12.11 -6.31 7.04
CA ALA A 120 11.17 -5.45 6.33
C ALA A 120 10.48 -6.18 5.18
N LEU A 121 11.22 -7.01 4.42
CA LEU A 121 10.66 -7.88 3.39
C LEU A 121 9.63 -8.85 3.98
N GLN A 122 9.97 -9.57 5.06
CA GLN A 122 9.08 -10.52 5.72
C GLN A 122 7.74 -9.87 6.10
N TRP A 123 7.77 -8.71 6.75
CA TRP A 123 6.54 -8.00 7.15
C TRP A 123 5.76 -7.42 5.96
N THR A 124 6.45 -6.89 4.96
CA THR A 124 5.83 -6.41 3.72
C THR A 124 5.09 -7.54 3.00
N PHE A 125 5.70 -8.72 2.90
CA PHE A 125 5.11 -9.89 2.24
C PHE A 125 4.07 -10.61 3.10
N PHE A 126 4.22 -10.62 4.43
CA PHE A 126 3.19 -11.06 5.36
C PHE A 126 1.90 -10.25 5.14
N TRP A 127 2.00 -8.92 5.03
CA TRP A 127 0.83 -8.11 4.72
C TRP A 127 0.34 -8.32 3.28
N HIS A 128 1.24 -8.39 2.29
CA HIS A 128 0.89 -8.60 0.89
C HIS A 128 0.09 -9.87 0.65
N GLY A 129 0.54 -11.01 1.19
CA GLY A 129 -0.07 -12.32 0.95
C GLY A 129 -1.07 -12.74 2.03
N GLY A 130 -0.87 -12.30 3.27
CA GLY A 130 -1.71 -12.67 4.41
C GLY A 130 -2.74 -11.59 4.73
N GLY A 131 -2.31 -10.38 5.09
CA GLY A 131 -3.24 -9.36 5.61
C GLY A 131 -4.21 -8.78 4.58
N ALA A 132 -3.68 -8.17 3.52
CA ALA A 132 -4.47 -7.43 2.55
C ALA A 132 -5.55 -8.30 1.85
N PRO A 133 -5.28 -9.53 1.40
CA PRO A 133 -6.30 -10.36 0.77
C PRO A 133 -7.45 -10.70 1.73
N TYR A 134 -7.17 -11.07 2.97
CA TYR A 134 -8.22 -11.42 3.94
C TYR A 134 -9.08 -10.22 4.31
N GLN A 135 -8.47 -9.07 4.62
CA GLN A 135 -9.26 -7.85 4.90
C GLN A 135 -10.01 -7.36 3.65
N GLY A 136 -9.46 -7.59 2.45
CA GLY A 136 -10.16 -7.40 1.18
C GLY A 136 -11.44 -8.23 1.09
N GLN A 137 -11.40 -9.50 1.50
CA GLN A 137 -12.59 -10.36 1.55
C GLN A 137 -13.59 -9.90 2.61
N VAL A 138 -13.14 -9.46 3.79
CA VAL A 138 -14.04 -8.85 4.79
C VAL A 138 -14.78 -7.67 4.18
N ASN A 139 -14.07 -6.76 3.50
CA ASN A 139 -14.66 -5.62 2.81
C ASN A 139 -15.67 -6.06 1.74
N HIS A 140 -15.34 -7.10 0.96
CA HIS A 140 -16.24 -7.62 -0.05
C HIS A 140 -17.54 -8.14 0.57
N PHE A 141 -17.47 -9.14 1.46
CA PHE A 141 -18.67 -9.78 2.01
C PHE A 141 -19.47 -8.86 2.95
N THR A 142 -18.81 -7.92 3.62
CA THR A 142 -19.51 -6.97 4.51
C THR A 142 -20.17 -5.84 3.74
N ARG A 143 -19.53 -5.32 2.67
CA ARG A 143 -19.97 -4.06 2.02
C ARG A 143 -20.37 -4.19 0.56
N ALA A 144 -19.66 -4.98 -0.24
CA ALA A 144 -19.83 -5.00 -1.69
C ALA A 144 -20.72 -6.15 -2.19
N ALA A 145 -20.72 -7.30 -1.51
CA ALA A 145 -21.51 -8.45 -1.91
C ALA A 145 -23.02 -8.12 -1.83
N PRO A 146 -23.81 -8.45 -2.88
CA PRO A 146 -25.23 -8.14 -2.94
C PRO A 146 -26.03 -8.91 -1.87
N GLU A 147 -25.56 -10.12 -1.54
CA GLU A 147 -26.14 -10.98 -0.51
C GLU A 147 -25.20 -11.07 0.70
N LYS A 148 -25.79 -11.10 1.89
CA LYS A 148 -25.03 -11.30 3.14
C LYS A 148 -24.94 -12.78 3.42
N ILE A 149 -23.71 -13.29 3.47
CA ILE A 149 -23.40 -14.69 3.76
C ILE A 149 -22.71 -14.73 5.14
N PRO A 150 -23.45 -15.02 6.23
CA PRO A 150 -22.91 -14.94 7.60
C PRO A 150 -21.64 -15.78 7.80
N TYR A 151 -21.59 -16.98 7.22
CA TYR A 151 -20.41 -17.85 7.29
C TYR A 151 -19.17 -17.18 6.68
N ALA A 152 -19.29 -16.60 5.48
CA ALA A 152 -18.17 -15.95 4.81
C ALA A 152 -17.70 -14.71 5.58
N ILE A 153 -18.64 -13.87 6.03
CA ILE A 153 -18.35 -12.70 6.85
C ILE A 153 -17.58 -13.12 8.12
N ASN A 154 -18.09 -14.10 8.87
CA ASN A 154 -17.45 -14.56 10.09
C ASN A 154 -16.07 -15.18 9.83
N ARG A 155 -15.94 -16.00 8.78
CA ARG A 155 -14.66 -16.62 8.40
C ARG A 155 -13.59 -15.56 8.15
N TYR A 156 -13.88 -14.57 7.32
CA TYR A 156 -12.88 -13.55 6.98
C TYR A 156 -12.65 -12.55 8.12
N LYS A 157 -13.69 -12.21 8.91
CA LYS A 157 -13.51 -11.38 10.11
C LYS A 157 -12.57 -12.04 11.10
N ASN A 158 -12.79 -13.32 11.40
CA ASN A 158 -11.95 -14.08 12.34
C ASN A 158 -10.50 -14.17 11.83
N GLU A 159 -10.30 -14.39 10.54
CA GLU A 159 -8.95 -14.44 9.97
C GLU A 159 -8.25 -13.08 9.97
N THR A 160 -8.96 -11.99 9.68
CA THR A 160 -8.38 -10.63 9.81
C THR A 160 -8.03 -10.31 11.27
N LEU A 161 -8.86 -10.66 12.25
CA LEU A 161 -8.55 -10.48 13.67
C LEU A 161 -7.35 -11.34 14.09
N ARG A 162 -7.22 -12.56 13.57
CA ARG A 162 -6.03 -13.40 13.79
C ARG A 162 -4.76 -12.72 13.24
N VAL A 163 -4.83 -12.14 12.04
CA VAL A 163 -3.71 -11.37 11.45
C VAL A 163 -3.39 -10.13 12.27
N TYR A 164 -4.39 -9.39 12.76
CA TYR A 164 -4.18 -8.27 13.68
C TYR A 164 -3.50 -8.72 14.97
N GLY A 165 -3.88 -9.90 15.49
CA GLY A 165 -3.21 -10.53 16.63
C GLY A 165 -1.73 -10.85 16.38
N VAL A 166 -1.34 -11.21 15.15
CA VAL A 166 0.09 -11.40 14.81
C VAL A 166 0.84 -10.07 14.89
N LEU A 167 0.25 -8.99 14.35
CA LEU A 167 0.85 -7.65 14.46
C LEU A 167 0.93 -7.19 15.92
N GLU A 168 -0.12 -7.43 16.72
CA GLU A 168 -0.12 -7.13 18.15
C GLU A 168 0.98 -7.89 18.91
N ILE A 169 1.13 -9.20 18.67
CA ILE A 169 2.18 -10.01 19.29
C ILE A 169 3.57 -9.43 18.98
N HIS A 170 3.78 -9.04 17.72
CA HIS A 170 5.05 -8.46 17.29
C HIS A 170 5.29 -7.08 17.91
N LEU A 171 4.32 -6.17 17.81
CA LEU A 171 4.42 -4.79 18.32
C LEU A 171 4.46 -4.72 19.84
N SER A 172 3.77 -5.62 20.54
CA SER A 172 3.84 -5.70 22.01
C SER A 172 5.18 -6.23 22.51
N GLY A 173 5.96 -6.91 21.65
CA GLY A 173 7.15 -7.60 22.09
C GLY A 173 6.87 -8.76 23.03
N LYS A 174 5.68 -9.38 22.94
CA LYS A 174 5.23 -10.42 23.88
C LYS A 174 6.25 -11.54 24.11
N TYR A 175 7.00 -11.92 23.06
CA TYR A 175 8.02 -12.97 23.14
C TYR A 175 9.45 -12.44 23.23
N THR A 176 9.68 -11.15 23.01
CA THR A 176 11.00 -10.51 23.06
C THR A 176 11.24 -9.75 24.36
N GLY A 177 10.18 -9.43 25.12
CA GLY A 177 10.23 -8.57 26.30
C GLY A 177 10.23 -7.08 26.00
N GLU A 178 10.37 -6.69 24.72
CA GLU A 178 10.58 -5.30 24.31
C GLU A 178 9.51 -4.85 23.30
N PRO A 179 8.60 -3.93 23.70
CA PRO A 179 7.61 -3.36 22.79
C PRO A 179 8.29 -2.61 21.64
N ARG A 180 7.65 -2.61 20.48
CA ARG A 180 8.16 -2.03 19.24
C ARG A 180 7.25 -0.92 18.76
N ASP A 181 7.86 0.09 18.16
CA ASP A 181 7.16 1.21 17.54
C ASP A 181 6.86 0.97 16.06
N TYR A 182 7.63 0.10 15.40
CA TYR A 182 7.53 -0.23 13.98
C TYR A 182 7.79 -1.70 13.68
N LEU A 183 7.36 -2.15 12.50
CA LEU A 183 7.38 -3.56 12.12
C LEU A 183 8.79 -4.10 11.86
N ALA A 184 9.72 -3.30 11.37
CA ALA A 184 11.07 -3.74 11.03
C ALA A 184 12.16 -2.92 11.73
N GLY A 185 13.35 -3.48 11.82
CA GLY A 185 14.54 -2.87 12.42
C GLY A 185 14.84 -3.32 13.84
N ASN A 186 16.04 -3.04 14.33
CA ASN A 186 16.45 -3.40 15.68
C ASN A 186 15.79 -2.52 16.76
N GLY A 187 15.79 -2.99 18.02
CA GLY A 187 15.21 -2.27 19.16
C GLY A 187 13.71 -1.98 18.97
N LYS A 188 13.33 -0.70 19.05
CA LYS A 188 11.94 -0.23 18.80
C LYS A 188 11.52 -0.34 17.33
N GLY A 189 12.45 -0.68 16.43
CA GLY A 189 12.22 -0.67 14.99
C GLY A 189 12.33 0.74 14.39
N LYS A 190 12.23 0.80 13.06
CA LYS A 190 12.27 2.01 12.25
C LYS A 190 11.10 2.00 11.27
N TYR A 191 10.43 3.16 11.14
CA TYR A 191 9.39 3.35 10.14
C TYR A 191 9.94 3.04 8.74
N SER A 192 9.26 2.14 8.03
CA SER A 192 9.78 1.59 6.77
C SER A 192 8.66 1.22 5.81
N VAL A 193 9.03 0.71 4.63
CA VAL A 193 8.06 0.16 3.67
C VAL A 193 7.17 -0.94 4.24
N ALA A 194 7.62 -1.67 5.27
CA ALA A 194 6.78 -2.66 5.95
C ALA A 194 5.56 -1.98 6.60
N ASP A 195 5.78 -0.86 7.27
CA ASP A 195 4.74 -0.07 7.90
C ASP A 195 3.85 0.61 6.85
N ILE A 196 4.48 1.27 5.86
CA ILE A 196 3.78 1.96 4.76
C ILE A 196 2.88 1.02 3.95
N LYS A 197 3.30 -0.23 3.72
CA LYS A 197 2.49 -1.25 3.03
C LYS A 197 1.27 -1.66 3.85
N THR A 198 1.44 -1.76 5.17
CA THR A 198 0.47 -2.37 6.09
C THR A 198 -0.57 -1.36 6.56
N TRP A 199 -0.12 -0.17 6.96
CA TRP A 199 -0.92 0.82 7.66
C TRP A 199 -2.20 1.26 6.95
N PRO A 200 -2.20 1.53 5.63
CA PRO A 200 -3.40 2.03 4.94
C PRO A 200 -4.60 1.10 5.02
N TRP A 201 -4.34 -0.19 5.15
CA TRP A 201 -5.38 -1.19 5.33
C TRP A 201 -5.86 -1.27 6.78
N VAL A 202 -4.92 -1.42 7.71
CA VAL A 202 -5.24 -1.65 9.13
C VAL A 202 -5.99 -0.45 9.72
N LYS A 203 -5.57 0.79 9.43
CA LYS A 203 -6.28 2.01 9.88
C LYS A 203 -7.74 2.09 9.42
N GLY A 204 -8.10 1.37 8.36
CA GLY A 204 -9.46 1.25 7.86
C GLY A 204 -10.29 0.14 8.52
N TRP A 205 -9.93 -0.31 9.73
CA TRP A 205 -10.63 -1.41 10.42
C TRP A 205 -12.12 -1.09 10.64
N GLU A 206 -12.48 0.12 11.10
CA GLU A 206 -13.88 0.54 11.27
C GLU A 206 -14.65 0.47 9.96
N ARG A 207 -14.05 1.00 8.88
CA ARG A 207 -14.60 0.95 7.53
C ARG A 207 -14.72 -0.49 7.00
N SER A 208 -13.95 -1.42 7.55
CA SER A 208 -14.05 -2.85 7.23
C SER A 208 -15.11 -3.57 8.08
N GLY A 209 -15.79 -2.87 9.00
CA GLY A 209 -16.91 -3.39 9.79
C GLY A 209 -16.50 -4.05 11.11
N PHE A 210 -15.31 -3.74 11.63
CA PHE A 210 -14.90 -4.10 12.99
C PHE A 210 -15.33 -3.01 13.99
N THR A 211 -15.68 -3.41 15.19
CA THR A 211 -16.08 -2.54 16.31
C THR A 211 -14.89 -2.24 17.24
N ALA A 212 -15.04 -1.25 18.11
CA ALA A 212 -14.04 -0.95 19.14
C ALA A 212 -13.77 -2.17 20.04
N GLU A 213 -14.80 -2.92 20.41
CA GLU A 213 -14.69 -4.19 21.14
C GLU A 213 -13.86 -5.24 20.39
N ASP A 214 -14.02 -5.36 19.07
CA ASP A 214 -13.27 -6.33 18.27
C ASP A 214 -11.76 -6.05 18.29
N VAL A 215 -11.37 -4.77 18.30
CA VAL A 215 -9.96 -4.35 18.25
C VAL A 215 -9.34 -4.01 19.60
N LYS A 216 -10.16 -3.91 20.66
CA LYS A 216 -9.73 -3.69 22.05
C LYS A 216 -8.59 -4.63 22.51
N PRO A 217 -8.52 -5.91 22.09
CA PRO A 217 -7.40 -6.78 22.43
C PRO A 217 -6.04 -6.41 21.81
N PHE A 218 -5.98 -5.41 20.92
CA PHE A 218 -4.76 -5.04 20.17
C PHE A 218 -4.24 -3.63 20.48
N PRO A 219 -3.93 -3.31 21.76
CA PRO A 219 -3.55 -1.94 22.15
C PRO A 219 -2.23 -1.46 21.53
N HIS A 220 -1.26 -2.32 21.21
CA HIS A 220 -0.02 -1.91 20.56
C HIS A 220 -0.22 -1.68 19.06
N LEU A 221 -1.10 -2.46 18.43
CA LEU A 221 -1.55 -2.20 17.07
C LEU A 221 -2.22 -0.83 16.96
N LEU A 222 -3.14 -0.50 17.87
CA LEU A 222 -3.81 0.80 17.87
C LEU A 222 -2.83 1.97 18.05
N LYS A 223 -1.88 1.86 19.00
CA LYS A 223 -0.81 2.87 19.16
C LYS A 223 0.06 3.02 17.91
N TRP A 224 0.36 1.92 17.23
CA TRP A 224 1.09 1.94 15.96
C TRP A 224 0.30 2.62 14.84
N ILE A 225 -1.03 2.41 14.78
CA ILE A 225 -1.91 3.12 13.84
C ILE A 225 -1.83 4.62 14.10
N ASP A 226 -2.01 5.05 15.35
CA ASP A 226 -2.05 6.47 15.73
C ASP A 226 -0.71 7.16 15.44
N ARG A 227 0.40 6.53 15.83
CA ARG A 227 1.76 7.06 15.59
C ARG A 227 2.03 7.34 14.11
N ILE A 228 1.61 6.43 13.22
CA ILE A 228 1.83 6.62 11.78
C ILE A 228 0.87 7.67 11.21
N ALA A 229 -0.34 7.80 11.76
CA ALA A 229 -1.33 8.80 11.35
C ALA A 229 -0.86 10.25 11.58
N GLU A 230 0.04 10.47 12.55
CA GLU A 230 0.62 11.78 12.86
C GLU A 230 1.60 12.29 11.80
N ARG A 231 2.08 11.42 10.91
CA ARG A 231 3.09 11.80 9.91
C ARG A 231 2.46 12.69 8.82
N PRO A 232 3.03 13.89 8.52
CA PRO A 232 2.48 14.79 7.50
C PRO A 232 2.37 14.16 6.10
N ALA A 233 3.38 13.39 5.68
CA ALA A 233 3.36 12.68 4.40
C ALA A 233 2.26 11.61 4.34
N VAL A 234 1.95 10.97 5.47
CA VAL A 234 0.82 10.02 5.57
C VAL A 234 -0.51 10.73 5.36
N GLN A 235 -0.70 11.87 6.03
CA GLN A 235 -1.92 12.69 5.89
C GLN A 235 -2.13 13.17 4.45
N ARG A 236 -1.07 13.66 3.79
CA ARG A 236 -1.14 14.01 2.36
C ARG A 236 -1.40 12.80 1.47
N GLY A 237 -0.72 11.69 1.75
CA GLY A 237 -0.82 10.42 1.03
C GLY A 237 -2.21 9.76 1.08
N ILE A 238 -3.07 10.16 2.02
CA ILE A 238 -4.47 9.70 2.07
C ILE A 238 -5.49 10.82 1.81
N GLY A 239 -5.04 12.05 1.60
CA GLY A 239 -5.86 13.25 1.56
C GLY A 239 -6.43 13.58 0.17
N ASP A 240 -6.95 14.80 0.06
CA ASP A 240 -7.74 15.28 -1.09
C ASP A 240 -6.98 15.31 -2.42
N LYS A 241 -5.64 15.37 -2.38
CA LYS A 241 -4.78 15.26 -3.58
C LYS A 241 -5.08 13.99 -4.40
N TYR A 242 -5.55 12.93 -3.75
CA TYR A 242 -5.83 11.64 -4.38
C TYR A 242 -7.33 11.32 -4.51
N VAL A 243 -8.20 12.29 -4.23
CA VAL A 243 -9.65 12.13 -4.35
C VAL A 243 -10.09 12.77 -5.67
N GLN A 244 -10.77 12.00 -6.50
CA GLN A 244 -11.39 12.52 -7.72
C GLN A 244 -12.51 13.46 -7.32
N LYS A 245 -12.39 14.74 -7.71
CA LYS A 245 -13.39 15.78 -7.45
C LYS A 245 -14.60 15.63 -8.38
#